data_AF-E7G563-F1
#
_entry.id   AF-E7G563-F1
#
_cell.length_a   1.000
_cell.length_b   1.000
_cell.length_c   1.000
_cell.angle_alpha   90.00
_cell.angle_beta   90.00
_cell.angle_gamma   90.00
#
_symmetry.space_group_name_H-M   'P 1'
#
loop_
_entity.id
_entity.type
_entity.pdbx_description
1 polymer ?
#
loop_
_entity_poly.entity_id
_entity_poly.type
_entity_poly.pdbx_seq_one_letter_code
_entity_poly.pdbx_strand_id
1 'polypeptide(L)'
;MPMVCKVLLVKTIDSHAKNQSLQGGVFLNFFILFVITSLSLLLSTFAHDFTQLFSIFNKHFYRPLIFFLYVCGVFMSLIYLVLCAWHKNHALIPQIVAFIGGVLFIYLCFIPPIPTPTFLFAFFFYLAFFLLGMIWFHFRSKKFKNKYLILFAPSLNTCLVTLFASGLQTYFLTHSLQAWFDWILFCLGLVLLLVLLARHKEYFGLYEYANLLVLIAGILVFLLSAPILFQIERYNEARWSFYLLGFLGWYGEWMYTSFKNDGVP
;
A
#
# COMPACT_ATOMS: atom_id res chain seq x y z
N MET A 1 12.45 -34.27 25.69
CA MET A 1 12.75 -32.89 25.24
C MET A 1 12.94 -32.65 23.72
N PRO A 2 12.99 -33.64 22.78
CA PRO A 2 13.17 -33.33 21.35
C PRO A 2 11.89 -33.00 20.57
N MET A 3 10.69 -33.34 21.08
CA MET A 3 9.42 -33.07 20.37
C MET A 3 9.01 -31.60 20.34
N VAL A 4 9.25 -30.85 21.42
CA VAL A 4 8.84 -29.44 21.53
C VAL A 4 9.61 -28.56 20.53
N CYS A 5 10.88 -28.89 20.26
CA CYS A 5 11.72 -28.17 19.31
C CYS A 5 11.27 -28.42 17.86
N LYS A 6 10.87 -29.65 17.49
CA LYS A 6 10.31 -29.95 16.16
C LYS A 6 8.96 -29.25 15.92
N VAL A 7 8.07 -29.22 16.91
CA VAL A 7 6.76 -28.54 16.78
C VAL A 7 6.92 -27.02 16.68
N LEU A 8 7.83 -26.42 17.45
CA LEU A 8 8.15 -24.99 17.34
C LEU A 8 8.75 -24.66 15.97
N LEU A 9 9.68 -25.49 15.47
CA LEU A 9 10.38 -25.27 14.21
C LEU A 9 9.47 -25.42 12.98
N VAL A 10 8.52 -26.38 13.01
CA VAL A 10 7.48 -26.51 11.98
C VAL A 10 6.53 -25.30 12.01
N LYS A 11 6.11 -24.84 13.20
CA LYS A 11 5.28 -23.63 13.33
C LYS A 11 5.95 -22.36 12.84
N THR A 12 7.25 -22.17 13.09
CA THR A 12 7.96 -20.99 12.58
C THR A 12 8.13 -21.03 11.07
N ILE A 13 8.34 -22.22 10.48
CA ILE A 13 8.45 -22.38 9.03
C ILE A 13 7.10 -22.12 8.34
N ASP A 14 6.01 -22.71 8.83
CA ASP A 14 4.66 -22.47 8.29
C ASP A 14 4.23 -21.00 8.44
N SER A 15 4.58 -20.37 9.57
CA SER A 15 4.33 -18.94 9.79
C SER A 15 5.12 -18.05 8.83
N HIS A 16 6.33 -18.43 8.43
CA HIS A 16 7.14 -17.65 7.50
C HIS A 16 6.62 -17.81 6.07
N ALA A 17 6.22 -19.03 5.69
CA ALA A 17 5.64 -19.33 4.39
C ALA A 17 4.29 -18.62 4.18
N LYS A 18 3.43 -18.54 5.20
CA LYS A 18 2.12 -17.89 5.10
C LYS A 18 2.18 -16.36 5.08
N ASN A 19 3.19 -15.77 5.73
CA ASN A 19 3.44 -14.33 5.64
C ASN A 19 4.06 -13.97 4.26
N GLN A 20 4.91 -14.86 3.72
CA GLN A 20 5.44 -14.71 2.36
C GLN A 20 4.37 -14.88 1.27
N SER A 21 3.35 -15.73 1.46
CA SER A 21 2.28 -15.86 0.48
C SER A 21 1.35 -14.64 0.43
N LEU A 22 1.05 -14.04 1.59
CA LEU A 22 0.27 -12.80 1.66
C LEU A 22 1.05 -11.63 1.01
N GLN A 23 2.34 -11.51 1.33
CA GLN A 23 3.21 -10.50 0.71
C GLN A 23 3.42 -10.74 -0.79
N GLY A 24 3.51 -12.00 -1.22
CA GLY A 24 3.58 -12.39 -2.62
C GLY A 24 2.31 -12.04 -3.41
N GLY A 25 1.13 -12.17 -2.79
CA GLY A 25 -0.15 -11.78 -3.41
C GLY A 25 -0.26 -10.27 -3.63
N VAL A 26 0.10 -9.47 -2.64
CA VAL A 26 0.12 -7.99 -2.77
C VAL A 26 1.18 -7.57 -3.79
N PHE A 27 2.35 -8.18 -3.77
CA PHE A 27 3.43 -7.96 -4.75
C PHE A 27 2.97 -8.24 -6.19
N LEU A 28 2.33 -9.40 -6.43
CA LEU A 28 1.87 -9.78 -7.76
C LEU A 28 0.82 -8.80 -8.28
N ASN A 29 -0.15 -8.45 -7.45
CA ASN A 29 -1.19 -7.48 -7.81
C ASN A 29 -0.59 -6.09 -8.10
N PHE A 30 0.38 -5.66 -7.28
CA PHE A 30 1.11 -4.42 -7.51
C PHE A 30 1.88 -4.44 -8.82
N PHE A 31 2.61 -5.52 -9.10
CA PHE A 31 3.39 -5.68 -10.32
C PHE A 31 2.51 -5.69 -11.57
N ILE A 32 1.39 -6.41 -11.56
CA ILE A 32 0.44 -6.43 -12.67
C ILE A 32 -0.12 -5.02 -12.94
N LEU A 33 -0.54 -4.32 -11.88
CA LEU A 33 -1.04 -2.95 -12.02
C LEU A 33 0.05 -2.00 -12.52
N PHE A 34 1.28 -2.15 -12.04
CA PHE A 34 2.43 -1.40 -12.55
C PHE A 34 2.64 -1.60 -14.05
N VAL A 35 2.65 -2.85 -14.51
CA VAL A 35 2.85 -3.16 -15.94
C VAL A 35 1.74 -2.55 -16.79
N ILE A 36 0.48 -2.70 -16.39
CA ILE A 36 -0.68 -2.13 -17.11
C ILE A 36 -0.57 -0.59 -17.16
N THR A 37 -0.29 0.04 -16.01
CA THR A 37 -0.16 1.50 -15.91
C THR A 37 0.97 2.02 -16.78
N SER A 38 2.15 1.40 -16.68
CA SER A 38 3.35 1.80 -17.41
C SER A 38 3.19 1.62 -18.90
N LEU A 39 2.66 0.49 -19.35
CA LEU A 39 2.42 0.23 -20.76
C LEU A 39 1.40 1.24 -21.32
N SER A 40 0.31 1.49 -20.58
CA SER A 40 -0.70 2.46 -21.00
C SER A 40 -0.13 3.88 -21.12
N LEU A 41 0.73 4.30 -20.19
CA LEU A 41 1.38 5.61 -20.22
C LEU A 41 2.40 5.74 -21.36
N LEU A 42 3.27 4.74 -21.52
CA LEU A 42 4.28 4.73 -22.58
C LEU A 42 3.64 4.71 -23.96
N LEU A 43 2.63 3.87 -24.19
CA LEU A 43 1.89 3.84 -25.45
C LEU A 43 1.18 5.18 -25.71
N SER A 44 0.58 5.79 -24.68
CA SER A 44 -0.05 7.12 -24.84
C SER A 44 0.96 8.22 -25.15
N THR A 45 2.20 8.08 -24.68
CA THR A 45 3.26 9.07 -24.88
C THR A 45 3.93 8.95 -26.25
N PHE A 46 4.22 7.73 -26.69
CA PHE A 46 5.04 7.49 -27.88
C PHE A 46 4.25 7.10 -29.13
N ALA A 47 2.99 6.66 -29.00
CA ALA A 47 2.18 6.29 -30.16
C ALA A 47 1.06 7.31 -30.37
N HIS A 48 1.10 8.00 -31.51
CA HIS A 48 0.12 9.05 -31.86
C HIS A 48 -1.32 8.54 -31.86
N ASP A 49 -1.55 7.30 -32.28
CA ASP A 49 -2.87 6.67 -32.33
C ASP A 49 -3.43 6.35 -30.93
N PHE A 50 -2.58 6.27 -29.90
CA PHE A 50 -2.94 5.82 -28.56
C PHE A 50 -2.87 6.94 -27.50
N THR A 51 -2.77 8.20 -27.90
CA THR A 51 -2.67 9.34 -26.97
C THR A 51 -3.76 9.39 -25.90
N GLN A 52 -4.95 8.84 -26.19
CA GLN A 52 -6.08 8.77 -25.25
C GLN A 52 -6.15 7.46 -24.45
N LEU A 53 -5.28 6.48 -24.71
CA LEU A 53 -5.37 5.13 -24.14
C LEU A 53 -5.33 5.18 -22.60
N PHE A 54 -4.42 5.95 -22.01
CA PHE A 54 -4.35 6.11 -20.56
C PHE A 54 -5.62 6.73 -19.97
N SER A 55 -6.23 7.69 -20.66
CA SER A 55 -7.51 8.29 -20.22
C SER A 55 -8.64 7.26 -20.21
N ILE A 56 -8.70 6.40 -21.25
CA ILE A 56 -9.69 5.32 -21.35
C ILE A 56 -9.49 4.30 -20.23
N PHE A 57 -8.26 3.82 -20.02
CA PHE A 57 -7.94 2.90 -18.92
C PHE A 57 -8.30 3.50 -17.57
N ASN A 58 -7.91 4.75 -17.34
CA ASN A 58 -8.18 5.47 -16.10
C ASN A 58 -9.69 5.57 -15.79
N LYS A 59 -10.54 5.75 -16.81
CA LYS A 59 -12.00 5.80 -16.63
C LYS A 59 -12.66 4.42 -16.52
N HIS A 60 -12.25 3.46 -17.35
CA HIS A 60 -12.98 2.21 -17.55
C HIS A 60 -12.39 1.00 -16.83
N PHE A 61 -11.09 1.03 -16.50
CA PHE A 61 -10.42 -0.06 -15.80
C PHE A 61 -10.23 0.25 -14.31
N TYR A 62 -9.64 1.40 -13.97
CA TYR A 62 -9.32 1.69 -12.57
C TYR A 62 -10.54 1.96 -11.72
N ARG A 63 -11.60 2.56 -12.28
CA ARG A 63 -12.83 2.82 -11.52
C ARG A 63 -13.54 1.53 -11.07
N PRO A 64 -13.78 0.52 -11.93
CA PRO A 64 -14.24 -0.79 -11.46
C PRO A 64 -13.25 -1.48 -10.52
N LEU A 65 -11.94 -1.35 -10.76
CA LEU A 65 -10.92 -1.93 -9.88
C LEU A 65 -10.99 -1.35 -8.46
N ILE A 66 -11.14 -0.04 -8.31
CA ILE A 66 -11.31 0.64 -7.02
C ILE A 66 -12.53 0.08 -6.29
N PHE A 67 -13.65 -0.05 -6.98
CA PHE A 67 -14.87 -0.63 -6.41
C PHE A 67 -14.63 -2.07 -5.95
N PHE A 68 -13.96 -2.88 -6.78
CA PHE A 68 -13.56 -4.24 -6.41
C PHE A 68 -12.68 -4.26 -5.15
N LEU A 69 -11.69 -3.37 -5.04
CA LEU A 69 -10.83 -3.26 -3.88
C LEU A 69 -11.62 -2.88 -2.61
N TYR A 70 -12.59 -1.98 -2.69
CA TYR A 70 -13.47 -1.67 -1.56
C TYR A 70 -14.26 -2.90 -1.10
N VAL A 71 -14.84 -3.65 -2.05
CA VAL A 71 -15.57 -4.89 -1.77
C VAL A 71 -14.64 -5.91 -1.09
N CYS A 72 -13.41 -6.07 -1.57
CA CYS A 72 -12.40 -6.90 -0.91
C CYS A 72 -12.12 -6.45 0.53
N GLY A 73 -12.04 -5.14 0.78
CA GLY A 73 -11.89 -4.58 2.12
C GLY A 73 -13.03 -4.98 3.06
N VAL A 74 -14.28 -4.86 2.59
CA VAL A 74 -15.47 -5.31 3.34
C VAL A 74 -15.39 -6.80 3.67
N PHE A 75 -15.07 -7.64 2.68
CA PHE A 75 -14.94 -9.08 2.89
C PHE A 75 -13.83 -9.42 3.90
N MET A 76 -12.67 -8.77 3.81
CA MET A 76 -11.57 -8.96 4.76
C MET A 76 -12.01 -8.63 6.21
N SER A 77 -12.67 -7.49 6.41
CA SER A 77 -13.22 -7.10 7.72
C SER A 77 -14.26 -8.10 8.24
N LEU A 78 -15.19 -8.55 7.39
CA LEU A 78 -16.22 -9.51 7.77
C LEU A 78 -15.63 -10.87 8.15
N ILE A 79 -14.72 -11.40 7.32
CA ILE A 79 -14.04 -12.68 7.60
C ILE A 79 -13.28 -12.57 8.92
N TYR A 80 -12.56 -11.47 9.15
CA TYR A 80 -11.84 -11.23 10.39
C TYR A 80 -12.78 -11.26 11.62
N LEU A 81 -13.90 -10.53 11.56
CA LEU A 81 -14.88 -10.50 12.65
C LEU A 81 -15.52 -11.87 12.92
N VAL A 82 -15.85 -12.63 11.86
CA VAL A 82 -16.40 -14.00 11.99
C VAL A 82 -15.38 -14.92 12.65
N LEU A 83 -14.11 -14.86 12.22
CA LEU A 83 -13.03 -15.66 12.81
C LEU A 83 -12.81 -15.30 14.29
N CYS A 84 -12.84 -14.01 14.63
CA CYS A 84 -12.76 -13.54 16.02
C CYS A 84 -13.95 -14.01 16.86
N ALA A 85 -15.17 -13.99 16.32
CA ALA A 85 -16.35 -14.45 17.04
C ALA A 85 -16.31 -15.97 17.31
N TRP A 86 -15.78 -16.75 16.36
CA TRP A 86 -15.67 -18.20 16.49
C TRP A 86 -14.64 -18.61 17.57
N HIS A 87 -13.47 -17.98 17.60
CA HIS A 87 -12.38 -18.42 18.48
C HIS A 87 -12.51 -18.03 19.96
N LYS A 88 -13.62 -17.39 20.38
CA LYS A 88 -14.04 -17.12 21.78
C LYS A 88 -13.01 -16.45 22.72
N ASN A 89 -11.85 -16.02 22.23
CA ASN A 89 -10.76 -15.54 23.07
C ASN A 89 -9.99 -14.42 22.36
N HIS A 90 -10.51 -13.19 22.32
CA HIS A 90 -9.83 -12.09 21.62
C HIS A 90 -9.98 -10.74 22.31
N ALA A 91 -8.96 -9.91 22.15
CA ALA A 91 -8.95 -8.52 22.58
C ALA A 91 -10.06 -7.72 21.86
N LEU A 92 -10.74 -6.83 22.58
CA LEU A 92 -11.82 -5.99 22.03
C LEU A 92 -11.30 -4.98 21.01
N ILE A 93 -10.04 -4.53 21.15
CA ILE A 93 -9.48 -3.46 20.33
C ILE A 93 -9.39 -3.87 18.84
N PRO A 94 -8.78 -5.02 18.46
CA PRO A 94 -8.77 -5.47 17.06
C PRO A 94 -10.17 -5.64 16.45
N GLN A 95 -11.16 -6.11 17.21
CA GLN A 95 -12.53 -6.25 16.70
C GLN A 95 -13.16 -4.89 16.40
N ILE A 96 -12.99 -3.91 17.28
CA ILE A 96 -13.48 -2.55 17.06
C ILE A 96 -12.81 -1.93 15.82
N VAL A 97 -11.49 -2.09 15.68
CA VAL A 97 -10.75 -1.57 14.50
C VAL A 97 -11.20 -2.27 13.21
N ALA A 98 -11.43 -3.58 13.24
CA ALA A 98 -11.94 -4.33 12.09
C ALA A 98 -13.35 -3.89 11.70
N PHE A 99 -14.22 -3.67 12.69
CA PHE A 99 -15.58 -3.19 12.47
C PHE A 99 -15.61 -1.77 11.90
N ILE A 100 -14.86 -0.83 12.49
CA ILE A 100 -14.72 0.54 11.97
C ILE A 100 -14.19 0.52 10.53
N GLY A 101 -13.17 -0.29 10.26
CA GLY A 101 -12.63 -0.46 8.91
C GLY A 101 -13.67 -1.00 7.92
N GLY A 102 -14.47 -2.00 8.32
CA GLY A 102 -15.55 -2.54 7.50
C GLY A 102 -16.63 -1.49 7.18
N VAL A 103 -17.08 -0.74 8.19
CA VAL A 103 -18.04 0.38 8.00
C VAL A 103 -17.46 1.45 7.07
N LEU A 104 -16.18 1.78 7.22
CA LEU A 104 -15.48 2.71 6.33
C LEU A 104 -15.47 2.21 4.88
N PHE A 105 -15.13 0.95 4.64
CA PHE A 105 -15.16 0.38 3.28
C PHE A 105 -16.57 0.35 2.68
N ILE A 106 -17.58 0.01 3.47
CA ILE A 106 -18.99 0.08 3.03
C ILE A 106 -19.36 1.51 2.64
N TYR A 107 -19.02 2.49 3.48
CA TYR A 107 -19.25 3.90 3.19
C TYR A 107 -18.56 4.34 1.89
N LEU A 108 -17.31 3.91 1.68
CA LEU A 108 -16.55 4.18 0.46
C LEU A 108 -17.14 3.50 -0.79
N CYS A 109 -17.85 2.38 -0.67
CA CYS A 109 -18.59 1.78 -1.80
C CYS A 109 -19.76 2.64 -2.28
N PHE A 110 -20.43 3.34 -1.37
CA PHE A 110 -21.63 4.14 -1.68
C PHE A 110 -21.29 5.57 -2.13
N ILE A 111 -20.12 6.06 -1.76
CA ILE A 111 -19.63 7.32 -2.27
C ILE A 111 -19.01 7.07 -3.65
N PRO A 112 -19.46 7.74 -4.72
CA PRO A 112 -18.69 7.74 -5.97
C PRO A 112 -17.26 8.20 -5.64
N PRO A 113 -16.22 7.85 -6.39
CA PRO A 113 -14.92 8.50 -6.23
C PRO A 113 -15.12 10.00 -6.51
N ILE A 114 -15.49 10.75 -5.49
CA ILE A 114 -15.65 12.19 -5.55
C ILE A 114 -14.21 12.69 -5.70
N PRO A 115 -13.98 13.79 -6.41
CA PRO A 115 -12.80 14.61 -6.20
C PRO A 115 -12.83 15.25 -4.80
N THR A 116 -13.16 14.50 -3.73
CA THR A 116 -12.73 14.84 -2.37
C THR A 116 -11.24 15.03 -2.46
N PRO A 117 -10.66 16.04 -1.79
CA PRO A 117 -9.29 16.44 -2.03
C PRO A 117 -8.42 15.20 -1.83
N THR A 118 -7.97 14.62 -2.95
CA THR A 118 -7.06 13.47 -3.00
C THR A 118 -5.87 13.73 -2.10
N PHE A 119 -5.54 15.00 -1.90
CA PHE A 119 -4.67 15.54 -0.86
C PHE A 119 -4.95 15.06 0.57
N LEU A 120 -6.16 15.16 1.13
CA LEU A 120 -6.39 14.80 2.54
C LEU A 120 -6.16 13.30 2.78
N PHE A 121 -6.57 12.47 1.82
CA PHE A 121 -6.31 11.05 1.88
C PHE A 121 -4.84 10.73 1.58
N ALA A 122 -4.24 11.31 0.54
CA ALA A 122 -2.81 11.14 0.25
C ALA A 122 -1.94 11.59 1.44
N PHE A 123 -2.33 12.69 2.10
CA PHE A 123 -1.72 13.20 3.32
C PHE A 123 -1.90 12.22 4.48
N PHE A 124 -3.11 11.68 4.69
CA PHE A 124 -3.34 10.63 5.68
C PHE A 124 -2.47 9.40 5.41
N PHE A 125 -2.43 8.93 4.16
CA PHE A 125 -1.61 7.79 3.74
C PHE A 125 -0.12 8.08 3.94
N TYR A 126 0.33 9.28 3.59
CA TYR A 126 1.73 9.68 3.73
C TYR A 126 2.13 9.80 5.22
N LEU A 127 1.28 10.40 6.05
CA LEU A 127 1.51 10.55 7.49
C LEU A 127 1.46 9.18 8.20
N ALA A 128 0.42 8.39 7.93
CA ALA A 128 0.17 7.12 8.61
C ALA A 128 1.13 6.01 8.19
N PHE A 129 1.49 5.94 6.90
CA PHE A 129 2.29 4.83 6.40
C PHE A 129 3.76 5.20 6.23
N PHE A 130 4.03 6.37 5.66
CA PHE A 130 5.41 6.74 5.34
C PHE A 130 6.12 7.32 6.56
N LEU A 131 5.58 8.37 7.19
CA LEU A 131 6.23 8.96 8.37
C LEU A 131 6.22 7.99 9.55
N LEU A 132 5.08 7.37 9.86
CA LEU A 132 5.00 6.41 10.96
C LEU A 132 5.85 5.15 10.73
N GLY A 133 5.85 4.62 9.50
CA GLY A 133 6.69 3.48 9.12
C GLY A 133 8.17 3.79 9.25
N MET A 134 8.63 4.93 8.72
CA MET A 134 10.05 5.32 8.75
C MET A 134 10.53 5.72 10.15
N ILE A 135 9.70 6.43 10.92
CA ILE A 135 9.94 6.69 12.35
C ILE A 135 10.09 5.35 13.07
N TRP A 136 9.22 4.38 12.80
CA TRP A 136 9.34 3.06 13.40
C TRP A 136 10.64 2.37 13.02
N PHE A 137 11.04 2.33 11.74
CA PHE A 137 12.32 1.72 11.35
C PHE A 137 13.53 2.42 11.99
N HIS A 138 13.47 3.74 12.16
CA HIS A 138 14.51 4.51 12.86
C HIS A 138 14.57 4.16 14.35
N PHE A 139 13.43 4.08 15.04
CA PHE A 139 13.36 3.81 16.48
C PHE A 139 13.39 2.31 16.83
N ARG A 140 13.17 1.41 15.87
CA ARG A 140 13.32 -0.04 16.05
C ARG A 140 14.74 -0.43 16.45
N SER A 141 15.74 0.34 15.98
CA SER A 141 17.13 0.24 16.42
C SER A 141 17.31 0.55 17.92
N LYS A 142 16.43 1.37 18.51
CA LYS A 142 16.48 1.80 19.91
C LYS A 142 15.41 1.12 20.78
N LYS A 143 15.47 -0.20 20.99
CA LYS A 143 14.72 -1.02 22.00
C LYS A 143 13.34 -0.48 22.48
N PHE A 144 12.52 0.12 21.62
CA PHE A 144 11.24 0.69 22.02
C PHE A 144 10.20 -0.42 22.06
N LYS A 145 9.82 -0.86 23.26
CA LYS A 145 8.89 -1.98 23.51
C LYS A 145 7.41 -1.55 23.55
N ASN A 146 6.99 -0.54 22.78
CA ASN A 146 5.58 -0.16 22.80
C ASN A 146 4.77 -1.08 21.86
N LYS A 147 3.94 -1.95 22.46
CA LYS A 147 3.13 -2.96 21.77
C LYS A 147 2.19 -2.35 20.72
N TYR A 148 1.69 -1.13 20.96
CA TYR A 148 0.74 -0.47 20.06
C TYR A 148 1.39 0.11 18.80
N LEU A 149 2.62 0.64 18.91
CA LEU A 149 3.37 1.14 17.75
C LEU A 149 3.81 0.00 16.83
N ILE A 150 4.11 -1.17 17.40
CA ILE A 150 4.43 -2.38 16.62
C ILE A 150 3.18 -2.89 15.90
N LEU A 151 2.01 -2.77 16.52
CA LEU A 151 0.76 -3.24 15.94
C LEU A 151 0.40 -2.47 14.66
N PHE A 152 0.54 -1.14 14.65
CA PHE A 152 0.13 -0.31 13.51
C PHE A 152 1.25 -0.02 12.49
N ALA A 153 2.48 -0.49 12.73
CA ALA A 153 3.60 -0.24 11.83
C ALA A 153 3.41 -0.96 10.47
N PRO A 154 3.48 -0.25 9.33
CA PRO A 154 3.40 -0.88 8.02
C PRO A 154 4.66 -1.62 7.61
N SER A 155 4.49 -2.61 6.74
CA SER A 155 5.60 -3.24 6.05
C SER A 155 6.29 -2.28 5.06
N LEU A 156 7.56 -2.56 4.80
CA LEU A 156 8.34 -1.79 3.83
C LEU A 156 7.73 -1.88 2.42
N ASN A 157 7.12 -3.01 2.05
CA ASN A 157 6.39 -3.16 0.78
C ASN A 157 5.19 -2.23 0.70
N THR A 158 4.40 -2.10 1.76
CA THR A 158 3.30 -1.11 1.81
C THR A 158 3.84 0.31 1.61
N CYS A 159 4.96 0.65 2.27
CA CYS A 159 5.59 1.96 2.13
C CYS A 159 6.04 2.21 0.67
N LEU A 160 6.64 1.21 0.02
CA LEU A 160 7.08 1.29 -1.38
C LEU A 160 5.90 1.49 -2.34
N VAL A 161 4.80 0.74 -2.17
CA VAL A 161 3.58 0.90 -2.99
C VAL A 161 2.95 2.28 -2.78
N THR A 162 2.91 2.76 -1.53
CA THR A 162 2.38 4.09 -1.20
C THR A 162 3.25 5.20 -1.80
N LEU A 163 4.57 5.04 -1.77
CA LEU A 163 5.52 5.97 -2.38
C LEU A 163 5.42 5.95 -3.92
N PHE A 164 5.22 4.78 -4.52
CA PHE A 164 4.93 4.62 -5.94
C PHE A 164 3.66 5.37 -6.35
N ALA A 165 2.56 5.18 -5.60
CA ALA A 165 1.31 5.89 -5.83
C ALA A 165 1.52 7.41 -5.75
N SER A 166 2.36 7.86 -4.82
CA SER A 166 2.68 9.29 -4.66
C SER A 166 3.57 9.82 -5.79
N GLY A 167 4.35 8.96 -6.43
CA GLY A 167 5.10 9.29 -7.66
C GLY A 167 4.21 9.48 -8.88
N LEU A 168 3.02 8.89 -8.92
CA LEU A 168 2.06 9.04 -10.02
C LEU A 168 1.33 10.40 -9.93
N GLN A 169 2.07 11.47 -10.16
CA GLN A 169 1.58 12.85 -10.13
C GLN A 169 2.10 13.65 -11.33
N THR A 170 1.50 14.81 -11.59
CA THR A 170 2.00 15.73 -12.63
C THR A 170 3.27 16.40 -12.15
N TYR A 171 4.38 16.18 -12.85
CA TYR A 171 5.67 16.83 -12.56
C TYR A 171 5.73 18.29 -13.06
N PHE A 172 4.80 18.68 -13.92
CA PHE A 172 4.56 20.08 -14.20
C PHE A 172 3.82 20.67 -13.00
N LEU A 173 4.55 21.39 -12.15
CA LEU A 173 3.96 22.07 -11.02
C LEU A 173 2.94 23.10 -11.52
N THR A 174 1.67 22.73 -11.43
CA THR A 174 0.58 23.69 -11.52
C THR A 174 0.73 24.72 -10.40
N HIS A 175 0.24 25.95 -10.58
CA HIS A 175 0.29 27.00 -9.57
C HIS A 175 -0.49 26.67 -8.26
N SER A 176 -0.98 25.44 -8.09
CA SER A 176 -1.68 25.01 -6.88
C SER A 176 -0.68 24.67 -5.77
N LEU A 177 -0.92 25.22 -4.57
CA LEU A 177 -0.13 24.89 -3.37
C LEU A 177 -0.18 23.39 -3.05
N GLN A 178 -1.28 22.73 -3.39
CA GLN A 178 -1.47 21.30 -3.21
C GLN A 178 -0.44 20.46 -3.97
N ALA A 179 -0.17 20.78 -5.24
CA ALA A 179 0.82 20.06 -6.05
C ALA A 179 2.23 20.19 -5.47
N TRP A 180 2.57 21.37 -4.92
CA TRP A 180 3.84 21.59 -4.23
C TRP A 180 3.98 20.72 -2.98
N PHE A 181 2.94 20.65 -2.15
CA PHE A 181 2.97 19.81 -0.95
C PHE A 181 3.11 18.33 -1.30
N ASP A 182 2.32 17.82 -2.24
CA ASP A 182 2.41 16.43 -2.71
C ASP A 182 3.82 16.10 -3.24
N TRP A 183 4.43 17.01 -4.00
CA TRP A 183 5.78 16.86 -4.52
C TRP A 183 6.84 16.87 -3.41
N ILE A 184 6.78 17.81 -2.47
CA ILE A 184 7.70 17.88 -1.33
C ILE A 184 7.63 16.60 -0.49
N LEU A 185 6.41 16.12 -0.21
CA LEU A 185 6.22 14.86 0.51
C LEU A 185 6.83 13.69 -0.28
N PHE A 186 6.55 13.57 -1.57
CA PHE A 186 7.18 12.52 -2.39
C PHE A 186 8.72 12.56 -2.35
N CYS A 187 9.33 13.75 -2.49
CA CYS A 187 10.78 13.92 -2.41
C CYS A 187 11.35 13.57 -1.03
N LEU A 188 10.72 14.04 0.05
CA LEU A 188 11.09 13.69 1.42
C LEU A 188 11.03 12.16 1.59
N GLY A 189 10.03 11.52 1.00
CA GLY A 189 9.84 10.08 1.06
C GLY A 189 10.96 9.32 0.37
N LEU A 190 11.34 9.73 -0.84
CA LEU A 190 12.49 9.15 -1.54
C LEU A 190 13.79 9.31 -0.76
N VAL A 191 14.07 10.51 -0.22
CA VAL A 191 15.29 10.74 0.57
C VAL A 191 15.33 9.82 1.80
N LEU A 192 14.22 9.71 2.52
CA LEU A 192 14.12 8.84 3.68
C LEU A 192 14.31 7.36 3.33
N LEU A 193 13.72 6.88 2.23
CA LEU A 193 13.90 5.52 1.73
C LEU A 193 15.38 5.25 1.37
N LEU A 194 16.03 6.20 0.69
CA LEU A 194 17.46 6.09 0.34
C LEU A 194 18.35 6.06 1.59
N VAL A 195 18.05 6.88 2.60
CA VAL A 195 18.76 6.86 3.88
C VAL A 195 18.57 5.51 4.59
N LEU A 196 17.36 4.95 4.57
CA LEU A 196 17.09 3.63 5.15
C LEU A 196 17.85 2.53 4.41
N LEU A 197 17.84 2.55 3.08
CA LEU A 197 18.60 1.60 2.26
C LEU A 197 20.12 1.71 2.50
N ALA A 198 20.64 2.93 2.67
CA ALA A 198 22.05 3.16 2.93
C ALA A 198 22.48 2.67 4.32
N ARG A 199 21.62 2.84 5.34
CA ARG A 199 21.95 2.53 6.74
C ARG A 199 21.58 1.12 7.18
N HIS A 200 20.54 0.54 6.60
CA HIS A 200 19.94 -0.71 7.07
C HIS A 200 19.53 -1.64 5.91
N LYS A 201 20.53 -2.14 5.19
CA LYS A 201 20.33 -3.06 4.04
C LYS A 201 19.65 -4.37 4.47
N GLU A 202 19.77 -4.74 5.74
CA GLU A 202 19.18 -5.93 6.34
C GLU A 202 17.64 -5.96 6.31
N TYR A 203 16.96 -4.81 6.14
CA TYR A 203 15.50 -4.77 6.06
C TYR A 203 14.96 -5.08 4.65
N PHE A 204 15.83 -5.16 3.64
CA PHE A 204 15.41 -5.39 2.26
C PHE A 204 15.62 -6.86 1.90
N GLY A 205 14.50 -7.59 1.79
CA GLY A 205 14.47 -8.92 1.19
C GLY A 205 14.27 -8.87 -0.32
N LEU A 206 14.10 -10.03 -0.94
CA LEU A 206 13.96 -10.16 -2.39
C LEU A 206 12.74 -9.40 -2.93
N TYR A 207 11.60 -9.48 -2.24
CA TYR A 207 10.37 -8.79 -2.65
C TYR A 207 10.51 -7.27 -2.50
N GLU A 208 11.18 -6.79 -1.45
CA GLU A 208 11.45 -5.38 -1.22
C GLU A 208 12.37 -4.81 -2.29
N TYR A 209 13.42 -5.54 -2.69
CA TYR A 209 14.29 -5.14 -3.80
C TYR A 209 13.56 -5.13 -5.14
N ALA A 210 12.70 -6.12 -5.40
CA ALA A 210 11.89 -6.15 -6.61
C ALA A 210 10.93 -4.94 -6.66
N ASN A 211 10.26 -4.63 -5.55
CA ASN A 211 9.39 -3.44 -5.43
C ASN A 211 10.16 -2.13 -5.56
N LEU A 212 11.38 -2.07 -5.03
CA LEU A 212 12.26 -0.91 -5.20
C LEU A 212 12.65 -0.70 -6.67
N LEU A 213 12.95 -1.77 -7.39
CA LEU A 213 13.25 -1.70 -8.83
C LEU A 213 12.01 -1.22 -9.61
N VAL A 214 10.83 -1.75 -9.29
CA VAL A 214 9.55 -1.31 -9.87
C VAL A 214 9.30 0.17 -9.58
N LEU A 215 9.61 0.65 -8.36
CA LEU A 215 9.51 2.06 -8.01
C LEU A 215 10.42 2.93 -8.88
N ILE A 216 11.69 2.55 -9.03
CA ILE A 216 12.64 3.30 -9.87
C ILE A 216 12.17 3.32 -11.33
N ALA A 217 11.77 2.17 -11.88
CA ALA A 217 11.26 2.07 -13.24
C ALA A 217 9.99 2.91 -13.43
N GLY A 218 9.07 2.90 -12.46
CA GLY A 218 7.86 3.71 -12.46
C GLY A 218 8.14 5.20 -12.51
N ILE A 219 9.05 5.69 -11.67
CA ILE A 219 9.45 7.09 -11.66
C ILE A 219 9.98 7.51 -13.05
N LEU A 220 10.81 6.68 -13.68
CA LEU A 220 11.31 6.95 -15.03
C LEU A 220 10.16 7.00 -16.05
N VAL A 221 9.23 6.05 -16.00
CA VAL A 221 8.06 6.04 -16.89
C VAL A 221 7.20 7.29 -16.69
N PHE A 222 6.97 7.71 -15.44
CA PHE A 222 6.15 8.88 -15.16
C PHE A 222 6.82 10.18 -15.61
N LEU A 223 8.14 10.29 -15.46
CA LEU A 223 8.92 11.43 -15.98
C LEU A 223 8.85 11.50 -17.51
N LEU A 224 9.01 10.37 -18.20
CA LEU A 224 8.87 10.31 -19.67
C LEU A 224 7.46 10.64 -20.13
N SER A 225 6.44 10.24 -19.36
CA SER A 225 5.03 10.40 -19.68
C SER A 225 4.39 11.64 -19.05
N ALA A 226 5.20 12.56 -18.51
CA ALA A 226 4.73 13.76 -17.82
C ALA A 226 3.75 14.62 -18.65
N PRO A 227 3.92 14.78 -19.99
CA PRO A 227 2.97 15.55 -20.80
C PRO A 227 1.57 14.92 -20.81
N ILE A 228 1.48 13.59 -20.89
CA ILE A 228 0.20 12.86 -20.88
C ILE A 228 -0.48 12.97 -19.50
N LEU A 229 0.31 12.82 -18.43
CA LEU A 229 -0.20 12.99 -17.07
C LEU A 229 -0.75 14.40 -16.82
N PHE A 230 -0.13 15.42 -17.41
CA PHE A 230 -0.60 16.81 -17.30
C PHE A 230 -1.88 17.10 -18.06
N GLN A 231 -2.06 16.48 -19.24
CA GLN A 231 -3.26 16.68 -20.07
C GLN A 231 -4.50 15.98 -19.51
N ILE A 232 -4.32 14.94 -18.71
CA ILE A 232 -5.42 14.12 -18.22
C ILE A 232 -5.80 14.61 -16.83
N GLU A 233 -6.85 15.42 -16.73
CA GLU A 233 -7.40 15.94 -15.44
C GLU A 233 -7.79 14.84 -14.43
N ARG A 234 -7.76 13.55 -14.83
CA ARG A 234 -8.32 12.43 -14.08
C ARG A 234 -7.33 11.37 -13.59
N TYR A 235 -6.01 11.48 -13.76
CA TYR A 235 -5.02 10.45 -13.34
C TYR A 235 -5.15 9.97 -11.86
N ASN A 236 -5.90 10.73 -11.06
CA ASN A 236 -6.32 10.40 -9.71
C ASN A 236 -6.89 8.99 -9.52
N GLU A 237 -7.62 8.40 -10.47
CA GLU A 237 -8.20 7.05 -10.28
C GLU A 237 -7.11 5.97 -10.26
N ALA A 238 -6.17 6.02 -11.22
CA ALA A 238 -5.00 5.15 -11.20
C ALA A 238 -4.20 5.31 -9.89
N ARG A 239 -3.92 6.56 -9.50
CA ARG A 239 -3.23 6.88 -8.23
C ARG A 239 -3.96 6.31 -7.02
N TRP A 240 -5.28 6.45 -7.00
CA TRP A 240 -6.15 5.98 -5.91
C TRP A 240 -6.13 4.45 -5.78
N SER A 241 -6.16 3.74 -6.90
CA SER A 241 -6.08 2.27 -6.89
C SER A 241 -4.81 1.76 -6.21
N PHE A 242 -3.66 2.42 -6.43
CA PHE A 242 -2.39 2.05 -5.79
C PHE A 242 -2.39 2.36 -4.29
N TYR A 243 -2.95 3.49 -3.86
CA TYR A 243 -3.11 3.78 -2.43
C TYR A 243 -4.00 2.74 -1.74
N LEU A 244 -5.12 2.37 -2.35
CA LEU A 244 -6.01 1.33 -1.81
C LEU A 244 -5.34 -0.03 -1.75
N LEU A 245 -4.54 -0.39 -2.77
CA LEU A 245 -3.79 -1.63 -2.75
C LEU A 245 -2.80 -1.66 -1.57
N GLY A 246 -2.05 -0.57 -1.37
CA GLY A 246 -1.15 -0.43 -0.22
C GLY A 246 -1.92 -0.53 1.10
N PHE A 247 -3.06 0.16 1.21
CA PHE A 247 -3.92 0.12 2.39
C PHE A 247 -4.40 -1.30 2.71
N LEU A 248 -4.94 -2.01 1.72
CA LEU A 248 -5.46 -3.36 1.88
C LEU A 248 -4.35 -4.35 2.24
N GLY A 249 -3.16 -4.18 1.64
CA GLY A 249 -1.97 -4.95 2.01
C GLY A 249 -1.64 -4.79 3.48
N TRP A 250 -1.53 -3.55 3.95
CA TRP A 250 -1.31 -3.27 5.37
C TRP A 250 -2.43 -3.77 6.27
N TYR A 251 -3.67 -3.53 5.90
CA TYR A 251 -4.84 -3.91 6.69
C TYR A 251 -4.92 -5.43 6.86
N GLY A 252 -4.60 -6.18 5.81
CA GLY A 252 -4.47 -7.63 5.86
C GLY A 252 -3.29 -8.10 6.73
N GLU A 253 -2.11 -7.47 6.60
CA GLU A 253 -0.95 -7.77 7.44
C GLU A 253 -1.22 -7.49 8.93
N TRP A 254 -1.91 -6.39 9.23
CA TRP A 254 -2.34 -6.01 10.57
C TRP A 254 -3.31 -7.04 11.15
N MET A 255 -4.31 -7.46 10.38
CA MET A 255 -5.26 -8.50 10.78
C MET A 255 -4.55 -9.82 11.09
N TYR A 256 -3.68 -10.27 10.19
CA TYR A 256 -2.91 -11.49 10.37
C TYR A 256 -2.03 -11.44 11.63
N THR A 257 -1.33 -10.33 11.83
CA THR A 257 -0.45 -10.13 12.98
C THR A 257 -1.23 -10.05 14.30
N SER A 258 -2.40 -9.41 14.27
CA SER A 258 -3.30 -9.34 15.43
C SER A 258 -3.78 -10.73 15.84
N PHE A 259 -4.21 -11.56 14.88
CA PHE A 259 -4.58 -12.96 15.14
C PHE A 259 -3.44 -13.78 15.73
N LYS A 260 -2.22 -13.62 15.21
CA LYS A 260 -1.04 -14.35 15.68
C LYS A 260 -0.63 -13.95 17.10
N ASN A 261 -0.66 -12.65 17.42
CA ASN A 261 -0.21 -12.13 18.70
C ASN A 261 -1.19 -12.40 19.85
N ASP A 262 -2.48 -12.61 19.55
CA ASP A 262 -3.52 -12.89 20.55
C ASP A 262 -3.64 -14.38 20.91
N GLY A 263 -2.73 -15.24 20.43
CA GLY A 263 -2.56 -16.59 20.97
C GLY A 263 -3.49 -17.66 20.39
N VAL A 264 -3.65 -17.71 19.06
CA VAL A 264 -4.11 -18.94 18.40
C VAL A 264 -2.88 -19.73 17.95
N PRO A 265 -2.72 -21.01 18.38
CA PRO A 265 -1.61 -21.85 17.93
C PRO A 265 -1.52 -21.95 16.41
#